data_AF-A0A561EN30-F1
#
_entry.id   AF-A0A561EN30-F1
#
_cell.length_a   1.000
_cell.length_b   1.000
_cell.length_c   1.000
_cell.angle_alpha   90.00
_cell.angle_beta   90.00
_cell.angle_gamma   90.00
#
_symmetry.space_group_name_H-M   'P 1'
#
loop_
_entity.id
_entity.type
_entity.pdbx_description
1 polymer ?
#
loop_
_entity_poly.entity_id
_entity_poly.type
_entity_poly.pdbx_seq_one_letter_code
_entity_poly.pdbx_strand_id
1 'polypeptide(L)'
;MSTIESPRPYQKHRPHAAACRAEPEVWHPVRTYPTLATAKTVASNIRTGKLPAYLPRGSFEAEIRGGRNVWARFMGVPVDEQAEALERARTAAVALEQENARLCAVIVYLLTGMLATPELTLPSRGLDAVTGRVELTERDGVTRIEVTEGEL
;
A
#
# COMPACT_ATOMS: atom_id res chain seq x y z
N MET A 1 -25.20 -14.75 -46.26
CA MET A 1 -25.68 -15.37 -45.00
C MET A 1 -24.73 -14.94 -43.90
N SER A 2 -25.09 -13.88 -43.15
CA SER A 2 -24.23 -13.37 -42.08
C SER A 2 -24.40 -14.22 -40.84
N THR A 3 -23.32 -14.91 -40.44
CA THR A 3 -23.25 -15.66 -39.19
C THR A 3 -23.43 -14.70 -38.02
N ILE A 4 -24.59 -14.75 -37.36
CA ILE A 4 -24.84 -14.02 -36.12
C ILE A 4 -23.99 -14.70 -35.04
N GLU A 5 -22.75 -14.25 -34.91
CA GLU A 5 -21.83 -14.70 -33.88
C GLU A 5 -22.38 -14.21 -32.53
N SER A 6 -23.06 -15.11 -31.80
CA SER A 6 -23.52 -14.79 -30.45
C SER A 6 -22.31 -14.49 -29.58
N PRO A 7 -22.27 -13.31 -28.91
CA PRO A 7 -21.11 -12.92 -28.12
C PRO A 7 -20.81 -13.97 -27.05
N ARG A 8 -19.53 -14.33 -26.91
CA ARG A 8 -19.07 -15.35 -25.97
C ARG A 8 -19.67 -15.08 -24.57
N PRO A 9 -20.05 -16.11 -23.79
CA PRO A 9 -20.84 -15.94 -22.56
C PRO A 9 -20.28 -14.89 -21.59
N TYR A 10 -18.95 -14.77 -21.52
CA TYR A 10 -18.23 -13.84 -20.65
C TYR A 10 -18.31 -12.37 -21.08
N GLN A 11 -18.52 -12.08 -22.36
CA GLN A 11 -18.62 -10.70 -22.86
C GLN A 11 -19.86 -9.98 -22.33
N LYS A 12 -20.94 -10.73 -22.05
CA LYS A 12 -22.20 -10.19 -21.53
C LYS A 12 -22.05 -9.55 -20.14
N HIS A 13 -20.99 -9.89 -19.41
CA HIS A 13 -20.73 -9.36 -18.07
C HIS A 13 -19.88 -8.08 -18.05
N ARG A 14 -19.15 -7.79 -19.13
CA ARG A 14 -18.29 -6.60 -19.22
C ARG A 14 -19.02 -5.28 -18.97
N PRO A 15 -20.19 -4.98 -19.58
CA PRO A 15 -20.86 -3.70 -19.34
C PRO A 15 -21.33 -3.55 -17.89
N HIS A 16 -21.80 -4.63 -17.25
CA HIS A 16 -22.22 -4.58 -15.84
C HIS A 16 -21.04 -4.30 -14.90
N ALA A 17 -19.90 -4.96 -15.14
CA ALA A 17 -18.70 -4.71 -14.35
C ALA A 17 -18.12 -3.31 -14.61
N ALA A 18 -18.29 -2.76 -15.81
CA ALA A 18 -17.91 -1.37 -16.11
C ALA A 18 -18.80 -0.36 -15.36
N ALA A 19 -20.12 -0.57 -15.36
CA ALA A 19 -21.05 0.27 -14.60
C ALA A 19 -20.72 0.28 -13.10
N CYS A 20 -20.47 -0.89 -12.51
CA CYS A 20 -20.05 -0.98 -11.11
C CYS A 20 -18.73 -0.24 -10.82
N ARG A 21 -17.78 -0.21 -11.77
CA ARG A 21 -16.51 0.53 -11.60
C ARG A 21 -16.70 2.04 -11.74
N ALA A 22 -17.66 2.47 -12.56
CA ALA A 22 -17.98 3.88 -12.74
C ALA A 22 -18.62 4.48 -11.47
N GLU A 23 -19.36 3.67 -10.71
CA GLU A 23 -19.98 4.05 -9.44
C GLU A 23 -19.60 3.04 -8.34
N PRO A 24 -18.41 3.19 -7.73
CA PRO A 24 -17.97 2.32 -6.63
C PRO A 24 -18.99 2.31 -5.48
N GLU A 25 -19.04 1.20 -4.75
CA GLU A 25 -19.93 0.95 -3.60
C GLU A 25 -21.44 0.95 -3.87
N VAL A 26 -21.86 1.39 -5.06
CA VAL A 26 -23.25 1.39 -5.51
C VAL A 26 -23.64 0.01 -6.06
N TRP A 27 -24.81 -0.47 -5.64
CA TRP A 27 -25.36 -1.74 -6.10
C TRP A 27 -26.01 -1.61 -7.47
N HIS A 28 -25.48 -2.31 -8.47
CA HIS A 28 -26.07 -2.39 -9.81
C HIS A 28 -26.69 -3.76 -10.09
N PRO A 29 -27.83 -3.81 -10.79
CA PRO A 29 -28.38 -5.06 -11.28
C PRO A 29 -27.47 -5.65 -12.36
N VAL A 30 -27.05 -6.90 -12.18
CA VAL A 30 -26.29 -7.64 -13.18
C VAL A 30 -27.27 -8.33 -14.12
N ARG A 31 -28.04 -9.29 -13.60
CA ARG A 31 -29.00 -10.05 -14.40
C ARG A 31 -29.95 -10.87 -13.52
N THR A 32 -31.14 -11.14 -14.03
CA THR A 32 -32.04 -12.18 -13.52
C THR A 32 -31.73 -13.51 -14.20
N TYR A 33 -31.49 -14.55 -13.40
CA TYR A 33 -31.18 -15.89 -13.90
C TYR A 33 -32.39 -16.83 -13.90
N PRO A 34 -32.39 -17.88 -14.75
CA PRO A 34 -33.51 -18.83 -14.81
C PRO A 34 -33.76 -19.57 -13.51
N THR A 35 -32.69 -19.92 -12.78
CA THR A 35 -32.77 -20.66 -11.52
C THR A 35 -31.99 -19.97 -10.41
N LEU A 36 -32.40 -20.19 -9.16
CA LEU A 36 -31.67 -19.74 -7.97
C LEU A 36 -30.27 -20.36 -7.91
N ALA A 37 -30.11 -21.61 -8.32
CA ALA A 37 -28.82 -22.28 -8.36
C ALA A 37 -27.84 -21.55 -9.29
N THR A 38 -28.29 -21.19 -10.50
CA THR A 38 -27.47 -20.40 -11.44
C THR A 38 -27.13 -19.02 -10.87
N ALA A 39 -28.09 -18.34 -10.23
CA ALA A 39 -27.84 -17.04 -9.58
C ALA A 39 -26.76 -17.16 -8.47
N LYS A 40 -26.81 -18.21 -7.64
CA LYS A 40 -25.79 -18.51 -6.61
C LYS A 40 -24.42 -18.74 -7.21
N THR A 41 -24.33 -19.56 -8.26
CA THR A 41 -23.06 -19.81 -8.96
C THR A 41 -22.49 -18.52 -9.53
N VAL A 42 -23.31 -17.68 -10.15
CA VAL A 42 -22.85 -16.40 -10.72
C VAL A 42 -22.39 -15.44 -9.64
N ALA A 43 -23.17 -15.24 -8.58
CA ALA A 43 -22.77 -14.37 -7.47
C ALA A 43 -21.46 -14.85 -6.81
N SER A 44 -21.25 -16.16 -6.71
CA SER A 44 -19.98 -16.75 -6.25
C SER A 44 -18.83 -16.45 -7.23
N ASN A 45 -19.05 -16.64 -8.52
CA ASN A 45 -18.03 -16.38 -9.55
C ASN A 45 -17.64 -14.90 -9.66
N ILE A 46 -18.58 -13.98 -9.41
CA ILE A 46 -18.30 -12.54 -9.33
C ILE A 46 -17.37 -12.27 -8.14
N ARG A 47 -17.74 -12.69 -6.92
CA ARG A 47 -16.93 -12.47 -5.70
C ARG A 47 -15.54 -13.07 -5.80
N THR A 48 -15.43 -14.26 -6.41
CA THR A 48 -14.16 -14.98 -6.54
C THR A 48 -13.33 -14.56 -7.75
N GLY A 49 -13.82 -13.67 -8.62
CA GLY A 49 -13.11 -13.24 -9.82
C GLY A 49 -12.99 -14.34 -10.90
N LYS A 50 -13.75 -15.43 -10.82
CA LYS A 50 -13.77 -16.49 -11.85
C LYS A 50 -14.29 -16.00 -13.20
N LEU A 51 -15.02 -14.90 -13.21
CA LEU A 51 -15.42 -14.19 -14.42
C LEU A 51 -14.40 -13.08 -14.72
N PRO A 52 -13.74 -13.08 -15.89
CA PRO A 52 -12.67 -12.12 -16.20
C PRO A 52 -13.10 -10.64 -16.08
N ALA A 53 -14.37 -10.34 -16.28
CA ALA A 53 -14.90 -8.98 -16.12
C ALA A 53 -14.83 -8.45 -14.68
N TYR A 54 -14.80 -9.34 -13.68
CA TYR A 54 -14.83 -9.04 -12.25
C TYR A 54 -13.49 -9.34 -11.56
N LEU A 55 -12.40 -9.36 -12.33
CA LEU A 55 -11.06 -9.31 -11.76
C LEU A 55 -10.73 -7.87 -11.30
N PRO A 56 -9.84 -7.71 -10.30
CA PRO A 56 -9.22 -8.77 -9.49
C PRO A 56 -10.19 -9.49 -8.52
N ARG A 57 -9.77 -10.65 -8.00
CA ARG A 57 -10.58 -11.40 -7.00
C ARG A 57 -10.81 -10.50 -5.78
N GLY A 58 -12.01 -10.57 -5.21
CA GLY A 58 -12.38 -9.78 -4.04
C GLY A 58 -12.70 -8.32 -4.34
N SER A 59 -12.55 -7.85 -5.58
CA SER A 59 -12.86 -6.47 -5.93
C SER A 59 -14.33 -6.15 -6.12
N PHE A 60 -15.15 -7.19 -6.14
CA PHE A 60 -16.59 -7.07 -6.31
C PHE A 60 -17.31 -7.85 -5.23
N GLU A 61 -18.32 -7.22 -4.67
CA GLU A 61 -19.36 -7.92 -3.92
C GLU A 61 -20.50 -8.30 -4.85
N ALA A 62 -21.17 -9.40 -4.53
CA ALA A 62 -22.37 -9.81 -5.24
C ALA A 62 -23.33 -10.54 -4.31
N GLU A 63 -24.61 -10.24 -4.48
CA GLU A 63 -25.69 -10.85 -3.71
C GLU A 63 -26.92 -11.13 -4.59
N ILE A 64 -27.86 -11.90 -4.04
CA ILE A 64 -29.10 -12.26 -4.71
C ILE A 64 -30.25 -11.55 -4.02
N ARG A 65 -30.98 -10.72 -4.76
CA ARG A 65 -32.20 -10.04 -4.30
C ARG A 65 -33.41 -10.62 -5.02
N GLY A 66 -34.56 -10.71 -4.34
CA GLY A 66 -35.80 -11.21 -4.94
C GLY A 66 -35.68 -12.62 -5.54
N GLY A 67 -34.85 -13.48 -4.94
CA GLY A 67 -34.70 -14.89 -5.28
C GLY A 67 -33.80 -15.21 -6.49
N ARG A 68 -33.84 -14.44 -7.58
CA ARG A 68 -33.04 -14.75 -8.79
C ARG A 68 -32.30 -13.57 -9.41
N ASN A 69 -32.42 -12.38 -8.83
CA ASN A 69 -31.75 -11.19 -9.35
C ASN A 69 -30.37 -11.08 -8.72
N VAL A 70 -29.32 -11.15 -9.52
CA VAL A 70 -27.95 -10.92 -9.05
C VAL A 70 -27.65 -9.44 -9.12
N TRP A 71 -27.21 -8.89 -8.00
CA TRP A 71 -26.72 -7.53 -7.87
C TRP A 71 -25.23 -7.59 -7.55
N ALA A 72 -24.48 -6.60 -8.03
CA ALA A 72 -23.07 -6.47 -7.73
C ALA A 72 -22.70 -5.01 -7.48
N ARG A 73 -21.64 -4.80 -6.70
CA ARG A 73 -21.01 -3.50 -6.52
C ARG A 73 -19.49 -3.66 -6.54
N PHE A 74 -18.79 -2.62 -6.99
CA PHE A 74 -17.34 -2.60 -6.96
C PHE A 74 -16.87 -2.05 -5.62
N MET A 75 -16.01 -2.79 -4.92
CA MET A 75 -15.48 -2.40 -3.60
C MET A 75 -14.06 -1.84 -3.68
N GLY A 76 -13.49 -1.72 -4.88
CA GLY A 76 -12.06 -1.45 -5.07
C GLY A 76 -11.23 -2.72 -5.13
N VAL A 77 -9.94 -2.62 -5.44
CA VAL A 77 -9.03 -3.75 -5.25
C VAL A 77 -9.03 -4.05 -3.75
N PRO A 78 -9.26 -5.29 -3.28
CA PRO A 78 -8.93 -5.60 -1.90
C PRO A 78 -7.44 -5.29 -1.84
N VAL A 79 -7.09 -4.18 -1.18
CA VAL A 79 -5.70 -3.84 -0.94
C VAL A 79 -5.21 -5.07 -0.21
N ASP A 80 -4.43 -5.91 -0.91
CA ASP A 80 -3.87 -7.09 -0.29
C ASP A 80 -3.21 -6.52 0.96
N GLU A 81 -3.71 -6.87 2.15
CA GLU A 81 -3.13 -6.37 3.40
C GLU A 81 -1.62 -6.61 3.40
N GLN A 82 -1.16 -7.60 2.62
CA GLN A 82 0.21 -7.90 2.30
C GLN A 82 0.94 -6.82 1.49
N ALA A 83 0.32 -6.17 0.50
CA ALA A 83 0.92 -5.08 -0.26
C ALA A 83 1.07 -3.82 0.62
N GLU A 84 0.06 -3.50 1.42
CA GLU A 84 0.14 -2.38 2.37
C GLU A 84 1.07 -2.70 3.56
N ALA A 85 1.12 -3.96 4.01
CA ALA A 85 2.10 -4.41 5.00
C ALA A 85 3.52 -4.43 4.44
N LEU A 86 3.70 -4.78 3.16
CA LEU A 86 5.00 -4.73 2.48
C LEU A 86 5.48 -3.29 2.35
N GLU A 87 4.58 -2.36 2.01
CA GLU A 87 4.94 -0.94 1.90
C GLU A 87 5.22 -0.32 3.28
N ARG A 88 4.46 -0.71 4.31
CA ARG A 88 4.79 -0.38 5.71
C ARG A 88 6.14 -0.97 6.14
N ALA A 89 6.43 -2.21 5.79
CA ALA A 89 7.71 -2.86 6.10
C ALA A 89 8.89 -2.20 5.37
N ARG A 90 8.71 -1.80 4.10
CA ARG A 90 9.70 -1.02 3.35
C ARG A 90 9.99 0.32 4.01
N THR A 91 8.94 1.03 4.42
CA THR A 91 9.08 2.32 5.12
C THR A 91 9.82 2.17 6.44
N ALA A 92 9.52 1.12 7.22
CA ALA A 92 10.21 0.82 8.47
C ALA A 92 11.70 0.46 8.25
N ALA A 93 12.03 -0.26 7.18
CA ALA A 93 13.41 -0.62 6.86
C ALA A 93 14.28 0.62 6.54
N VAL A 94 13.74 1.58 5.79
CA VAL A 94 14.45 2.85 5.48
C VAL A 94 14.70 3.66 6.77
N ALA A 95 13.74 3.68 7.70
CA ALA A 95 13.91 4.37 8.98
C ALA A 95 15.04 3.75 9.81
N LEU A 96 15.13 2.42 9.86
CA LEU A 96 16.20 1.71 10.57
C LEU A 96 17.58 1.93 9.92
N GLU A 97 17.63 2.00 8.59
CA GLU A 97 18.87 2.32 7.86
C GLU A 97 19.35 3.75 8.16
N GLN A 98 18.44 4.72 8.23
CA GLN A 98 18.78 6.09 8.64
C GLN A 98 19.28 6.17 10.09
N GLU A 99 18.68 5.42 11.01
CA GLU A 99 19.12 5.37 12.41
C GLU A 99 20.51 4.74 12.54
N ASN A 100 20.77 3.63 11.83
CA ASN A 100 22.09 3.03 11.78
C ASN A 100 23.13 3.97 11.17
N ALA A 101 22.79 4.70 10.10
CA ALA A 101 23.68 5.69 9.50
C ALA A 101 24.03 6.82 10.48
N ARG A 102 23.04 7.28 11.28
CA ARG A 102 23.26 8.27 12.34
C ARG A 102 24.20 7.74 13.43
N LEU A 103 23.99 6.51 13.89
CA LEU A 103 24.86 5.87 14.88
C LEU A 103 26.29 5.71 14.35
N CYS A 104 26.46 5.28 13.10
CA CYS A 104 27.77 5.20 12.47
C CYS A 104 28.47 6.57 12.39
N ALA A 105 27.75 7.64 12.04
CA ALA A 105 28.31 8.99 12.01
C ALA A 105 28.79 9.46 13.40
N VAL A 106 28.01 9.19 14.44
CA VAL A 106 28.40 9.50 15.84
C VAL A 106 29.62 8.68 16.26
N ILE A 107 29.66 7.38 15.97
CA ILE A 107 30.80 6.51 16.29
C ILE A 107 32.06 7.01 15.56
N VAL A 108 31.97 7.30 14.26
CA VAL A 108 33.09 7.85 13.49
C VAL A 108 33.55 9.17 14.09
N TYR A 109 32.63 10.10 14.41
CA TYR A 109 32.96 11.38 15.04
C TYR A 109 33.68 11.21 16.39
N LEU A 110 33.23 10.29 17.25
CA LEU A 110 33.89 10.02 18.53
C LEU A 110 35.29 9.42 18.32
N LEU A 111 35.45 8.52 17.36
CA LEU A 111 36.74 7.90 17.05
C LEU A 111 37.72 8.87 16.40
N THR A 112 37.26 9.75 15.50
CA THR A 112 38.11 10.77 14.84
C THR A 112 38.34 11.99 15.72
N GLY A 113 37.36 12.38 16.54
CA GLY A 113 37.45 13.47 17.51
C GLY A 113 38.40 13.18 18.67
N MET A 114 38.65 11.89 18.98
CA MET A 114 39.75 11.50 19.86
C MET A 114 41.15 11.69 19.25
N LEU A 115 41.25 11.96 17.93
CA LEU A 115 42.53 12.02 17.21
C LEU A 115 42.89 13.41 16.67
N ALA A 116 42.02 14.42 16.74
CA ALA A 116 42.33 15.74 16.18
C ALA A 116 41.71 16.91 16.97
N THR A 117 42.53 17.90 17.29
CA THR A 117 42.09 19.26 17.66
C THR A 117 41.23 19.87 16.55
N PRO A 118 40.25 20.72 16.88
CA PRO A 118 39.10 20.99 16.02
C PRO A 118 39.39 22.08 15.00
N GLU A 119 39.67 21.69 13.76
CA GLU A 119 39.40 22.55 12.61
C GLU A 119 39.25 21.67 11.36
N LEU A 120 38.04 21.20 11.08
CA LEU A 120 37.75 20.58 9.78
C LEU A 120 36.30 20.79 9.37
N THR A 121 36.16 21.60 8.34
CA THR A 121 34.94 21.89 7.58
C THR A 121 34.47 20.61 6.87
N LEU A 122 33.27 20.14 7.19
CA LEU A 122 32.65 18.98 6.53
C LEU A 122 32.22 19.35 5.09
N PRO A 123 32.51 18.51 4.07
CA PRO A 123 32.03 18.74 2.72
C PRO A 123 30.51 18.49 2.64
N SER A 124 29.77 19.57 2.41
CA SER A 124 28.34 19.58 2.13
C SER A 124 28.03 18.90 0.81
N ARG A 125 27.69 17.61 0.86
CA ARG A 125 26.87 16.96 -0.17
C ARG A 125 25.53 16.57 0.43
N GLY A 126 24.57 17.48 0.27
CA GLY A 126 23.15 17.13 0.14
C GLY A 126 22.34 16.90 1.41
N LEU A 127 22.87 17.20 2.60
CA LEU A 127 22.09 17.36 3.83
C LEU A 127 22.44 18.73 4.39
N ASP A 128 21.43 19.56 4.62
CA ASP A 128 21.58 20.86 5.27
C ASP A 128 22.48 20.70 6.49
N ALA A 129 23.52 21.53 6.57
CA ALA A 129 24.51 21.47 7.63
C ALA A 129 23.82 21.74 8.98
N VAL A 130 23.46 20.68 9.70
CA VAL A 130 23.03 20.78 11.10
C VAL A 130 24.26 21.18 11.90
N THR A 131 24.38 22.48 12.14
CA THR A 131 25.43 23.03 12.99
C THR A 131 24.96 22.82 14.42
N GLY A 132 25.30 21.67 15.00
CA GLY A 132 24.88 21.31 16.36
C GLY A 132 26.06 21.27 17.32
N ARG A 133 25.82 21.65 18.58
CA ARG A 133 26.77 21.44 19.67
C ARG A 133 26.53 20.06 20.26
N VAL A 134 27.58 19.25 20.36
CA VAL A 134 27.54 17.95 21.05
C VAL A 134 28.17 18.12 22.41
N GLU A 135 27.37 18.04 23.47
CA GLU A 135 27.87 18.03 24.84
C GLU A 135 27.85 16.59 25.38
N LEU A 136 29.01 16.15 25.87
CA LEU A 136 29.18 14.86 26.52
C LEU A 136 29.09 15.09 28.03
N THR A 137 28.03 14.62 28.65
CA THR A 137 27.90 14.66 30.12
C THR A 137 27.95 13.23 30.66
N GLU A 138 28.91 12.98 31.54
CA GLU A 138 29.03 11.72 32.25
C GLU A 138 28.32 11.86 33.61
N ARG A 139 27.25 11.09 33.81
CA ARG A 139 26.52 11.04 35.08
C ARG A 139 26.20 9.58 35.41
N ASP A 140 26.56 9.16 36.62
CA ASP A 140 26.28 7.81 37.15
C ASP A 140 26.76 6.66 36.23
N GLY A 141 27.90 6.83 35.56
CA GLY A 141 28.49 5.81 34.67
C GLY A 141 27.75 5.64 33.34
N VAL A 142 26.83 6.54 33.01
CA VAL A 142 26.14 6.59 31.71
C VAL A 142 26.59 7.84 30.97
N THR A 143 27.22 7.65 29.81
CA THR A 143 27.53 8.76 28.90
C THR A 143 26.24 9.18 28.19
N ARG A 144 25.78 10.40 28.45
CA ARG A 144 24.64 10.98 27.75
C ARG A 144 25.16 11.89 26.64
N ILE A 145 24.66 11.67 25.43
CA ILE A 145 24.95 12.50 24.26
C ILE A 145 23.74 13.39 24.05
N GLU A 146 23.87 14.66 24.34
CA GLU A 146 22.85 15.66 24.04
C GLU A 146 23.28 16.42 22.78
N VAL A 147 22.47 16.31 21.72
CA VAL A 147 22.65 17.03 20.46
C VAL A 147 21.67 18.18 20.47
N THR A 148 22.17 19.41 20.55
CA THR A 148 21.35 20.63 20.40
C THR A 148 21.51 21.18 18.99
N GLU A 149 20.40 21.35 18.28
CA GLU A 149 20.36 22.08 17.00
C GLU A 149 20.66 23.55 17.30
N GLY A 150 21.71 24.10 16.68
CA GLY A 150 21.99 25.54 16.75
C GLY A 150 21.09 26.29 15.78
N GLU A 151 20.39 27.32 16.25
CA GLU A 151 19.78 28.32 15.38
C GLU A 151 20.89 29.13 14.67
N LEU A 152 20.73 29.31 13.35
CA LEU A 152 21.61 30.08 12.47
C LEU A 152 21.64 31.58 12.81
#